data_AF-A0A7C1JQ72-F1
#
_entry.id   AF-A0A7C1JQ72-F1
#
_cell.length_a   1.000
_cell.length_b   1.000
_cell.length_c   1.000
_cell.angle_alpha   90.00
_cell.angle_beta   90.00
_cell.angle_gamma   90.00
#
_symmetry.space_group_name_H-M   'P 1'
#
loop_
_entity.id
_entity.type
_entity.pdbx_description
1 polymer ?
#
loop_
_entity_poly.entity_id
_entity_poly.type
_entity_poly.pdbx_seq_one_letter_code
_entity_poly.pdbx_strand_id
1 'polypeptide(L)'
;PPPPTPRPSPPPPPTGPLGAQVVGLLAFQDRLGFSDALRLILSGVSPPPPGRVYVGWLTGSAQGPLRLGAIAVESDGRVAFNYSDPNYQNLLVTYEGVQITLEPASGSGAQPSGPPVYTGSLPTQALTYLRALVAGAADAPFQRGYAIGIRVNAEEVLRQAQAAQAGAQAGDLTGVRRHAEVIVNLIEGKEGRDYGDLDKDGRTLDPGDGFGLLQEGARAGYLEAADQAARGAAAAPDATEAIQVHMGHVQVCVTNLLGWTEQARDTALAVIRAADLSAARPLVQELLRLSQSILYGVDANGDGLVEALPGEGGALTLYQHAQYAAAIGLAPSTPAPSATPALTAPISATLRLPGLSFESYIQIP
;
A
#
# COMPACT_ATOMS: atom_id res chain seq x y z
N PRO A 1 16.87 25.61 -5.77
CA PRO A 1 16.06 24.36 -5.77
C PRO A 1 15.22 24.27 -4.49
N PRO A 2 13.90 24.05 -4.56
CA PRO A 2 13.20 23.57 -3.38
C PRO A 2 13.86 22.26 -2.92
N PRO A 3 14.05 22.06 -1.61
CA PRO A 3 14.58 20.81 -1.09
C PRO A 3 13.70 19.63 -1.57
N PRO A 4 14.28 18.46 -1.87
CA PRO A 4 13.50 17.29 -2.20
C PRO A 4 12.53 17.02 -1.04
N THR A 5 11.25 16.87 -1.34
CA THR A 5 10.27 16.39 -0.36
C THR A 5 10.82 15.09 0.21
N PRO A 6 10.94 14.96 1.55
CA PRO A 6 11.33 13.71 2.16
C PRO A 6 10.44 12.59 1.62
N ARG A 7 11.03 11.44 1.28
CA ARG A 7 10.25 10.24 0.99
C ARG A 7 9.39 9.96 2.22
N PRO A 8 8.09 9.60 2.08
CA PRO A 8 7.26 9.27 3.22
C PRO A 8 7.99 8.30 4.14
N SER A 9 8.10 8.67 5.42
CA SER A 9 8.55 7.73 6.43
C SER A 9 7.50 6.63 6.53
N PRO A 10 7.87 5.34 6.38
CA PRO A 10 6.90 4.27 6.55
C PRO A 10 6.33 4.36 7.98
N PRO A 11 4.99 4.53 8.15
CA PRO A 11 4.39 4.52 9.47
C PRO A 11 4.63 3.16 10.15
N PRO A 12 4.60 3.08 11.49
CA PRO A 12 4.66 1.79 12.16
C PRO A 12 3.46 0.91 11.73
N PRO A 13 3.60 -0.43 11.73
CA PRO A 13 2.48 -1.35 11.50
C PRO A 13 1.35 -1.10 12.52
N PRO A 14 0.11 -1.56 12.24
CA PRO A 14 -1.08 -1.21 13.01
C PRO A 14 -0.87 -1.28 14.52
N THR A 15 -1.24 -0.21 15.22
CA THR A 15 -1.23 -0.14 16.69
C THR A 15 -2.64 -0.22 17.30
N GLY A 16 -3.69 -0.18 16.48
CA GLY A 16 -5.07 -0.36 16.92
C GLY A 16 -5.37 -1.82 17.33
N PRO A 17 -6.41 -2.07 18.13
CA PRO A 17 -6.74 -3.42 18.56
C PRO A 17 -7.15 -4.27 17.35
N LEU A 18 -6.34 -5.29 17.05
CA LEU A 18 -6.67 -6.37 16.11
C LEU A 18 -7.62 -7.41 16.75
N GLY A 19 -8.09 -7.16 17.98
CA GLY A 19 -8.90 -8.04 18.82
C GLY A 19 -8.28 -8.30 20.21
N ALA A 20 -9.10 -8.64 21.21
CA ALA A 20 -8.70 -8.71 22.62
C ALA A 20 -7.77 -9.89 23.02
N GLN A 21 -7.36 -10.74 22.07
CA GLN A 21 -6.51 -11.93 22.31
C GLN A 21 -5.30 -12.01 21.37
N VAL A 22 -5.00 -10.93 20.66
CA VAL A 22 -3.91 -10.90 19.68
C VAL A 22 -2.56 -10.78 20.39
N VAL A 23 -1.65 -11.72 20.11
CA VAL A 23 -0.28 -11.79 20.66
C VAL A 23 0.79 -11.35 19.65
N GLY A 24 0.36 -10.96 18.44
CA GLY A 24 1.20 -10.34 17.42
C GLY A 24 0.49 -10.24 16.08
N LEU A 25 1.23 -9.90 15.03
CA LEU A 25 0.66 -9.59 13.72
C LEU A 25 1.51 -10.11 12.58
N LEU A 26 0.85 -10.39 11.46
CA LEU A 26 1.45 -10.60 10.16
C LEU A 26 1.03 -9.44 9.25
N ALA A 27 2.01 -8.70 8.74
CA ALA A 27 1.81 -7.59 7.81
C ALA A 27 2.32 -7.98 6.42
N PHE A 28 1.54 -7.64 5.39
CA PHE A 28 1.97 -7.71 4.00
C PHE A 28 2.81 -6.47 3.65
N GLN A 29 3.81 -6.67 2.81
CA GLN A 29 4.72 -5.63 2.36
C GLN A 29 5.22 -5.95 0.95
N ASP A 30 5.79 -4.94 0.29
CA ASP A 30 6.45 -5.10 -1.00
C ASP A 30 7.92 -5.45 -0.81
N ARG A 31 8.45 -6.27 -1.73
CA ARG A 31 9.88 -6.47 -1.91
C ARG A 31 10.28 -6.32 -3.38
N LEU A 32 9.73 -7.17 -4.25
CA LEU A 32 9.97 -7.13 -5.70
C LEU A 32 8.65 -7.00 -6.48
N GLY A 33 7.57 -7.56 -5.94
CA GLY A 33 6.20 -7.35 -6.37
C GLY A 33 5.38 -6.54 -5.34
N PHE A 34 4.07 -6.45 -5.60
CA PHE A 34 3.11 -5.85 -4.67
C PHE A 34 2.62 -6.89 -3.68
N SER A 35 2.70 -6.60 -2.38
CA SER A 35 2.28 -7.52 -1.30
C SER A 35 2.87 -8.94 -1.46
N ASP A 36 4.09 -9.04 -1.99
CA ASP A 36 4.81 -10.29 -2.26
C ASP A 36 5.69 -10.75 -1.09
N ALA A 37 5.76 -9.95 -0.03
CA ALA A 37 6.53 -10.24 1.15
C ALA A 37 5.69 -10.04 2.41
N LEU A 38 6.17 -10.64 3.51
CA LEU A 38 5.49 -10.65 4.80
C LEU A 38 6.47 -10.36 5.92
N ARG A 39 5.96 -9.71 6.95
CA ARG A 39 6.62 -9.60 8.25
C ARG A 39 5.70 -10.09 9.35
N LEU A 40 6.13 -11.12 10.06
CA LEU A 40 5.46 -11.68 11.23
C LEU A 40 6.20 -11.27 12.49
N ILE A 41 5.46 -10.73 13.46
CA ILE A 41 5.95 -10.38 14.78
C ILE A 41 5.04 -11.02 15.82
N LEU A 42 5.61 -11.69 16.81
CA LEU A 42 4.87 -12.22 17.97
C LEU A 42 5.63 -11.90 19.26
N SER A 43 4.90 -11.88 20.37
CA SER A 43 5.45 -11.71 21.71
C SER A 43 4.89 -12.77 22.66
N GLY A 44 5.66 -13.11 23.69
CA GLY A 44 5.25 -14.11 24.68
C GLY A 44 5.17 -15.53 24.13
N VAL A 45 5.94 -15.84 23.09
CA VAL A 45 6.01 -17.18 22.50
C VAL A 45 6.92 -18.05 23.35
N SER A 46 6.44 -19.23 23.76
CA SER A 46 7.26 -20.19 24.50
C SER A 46 8.27 -20.87 23.57
N PRO A 47 9.48 -21.22 24.03
CA PRO A 47 10.43 -22.00 23.22
C PRO A 47 9.82 -23.34 22.76
N PRO A 48 10.09 -23.79 21.52
CA PRO A 48 9.58 -25.07 21.06
C PRO A 48 10.22 -26.24 21.86
N PRO A 49 9.48 -27.34 22.11
CA PRO A 49 10.06 -28.53 22.74
C PRO A 49 11.23 -29.12 21.94
N PRO A 50 12.15 -29.88 22.57
CA PRO A 50 13.25 -30.54 21.87
C PRO A 50 12.78 -31.38 20.67
N GLY A 51 13.46 -31.23 19.53
CA GLY A 51 13.11 -31.92 18.27
C GLY A 51 11.93 -31.33 17.51
N ARG A 52 11.33 -30.24 18.00
CA ARG A 52 10.23 -29.51 17.35
C ARG A 52 10.66 -28.09 16.97
N VAL A 53 10.01 -27.54 15.96
CA VAL A 53 10.17 -26.14 15.53
C VAL A 53 8.79 -25.54 15.22
N TYR A 54 8.64 -24.23 15.39
CA TYR A 54 7.48 -23.54 14.85
C TYR A 54 7.60 -23.41 13.34
N VAL A 55 6.51 -23.64 12.62
CA VAL A 55 6.43 -23.42 11.17
C VAL A 55 5.22 -22.57 10.86
N GLY A 56 5.44 -21.50 10.07
CA GLY A 56 4.37 -20.64 9.59
C GLY A 56 3.76 -21.16 8.29
N TRP A 57 2.45 -20.96 8.15
CA TRP A 57 1.70 -21.30 6.96
C TRP A 57 0.71 -20.19 6.62
N LEU A 58 0.66 -19.76 5.37
CA LEU A 58 -0.51 -19.01 4.90
C LEU A 58 -1.64 -19.97 4.58
N THR A 59 -2.87 -19.53 4.83
CA THR A 59 -4.09 -20.28 4.57
C THR A 59 -5.03 -19.44 3.72
N GLY A 60 -5.70 -20.08 2.79
CA GLY A 60 -6.71 -19.45 1.95
C GLY A 60 -7.78 -20.46 1.55
N SER A 61 -8.93 -19.97 1.14
CA SER A 61 -10.05 -20.78 0.65
C SER A 61 -9.82 -21.34 -0.76
N ALA A 62 -8.96 -20.69 -1.55
CA ALA A 62 -8.75 -21.04 -2.97
C ALA A 62 -7.67 -22.10 -3.22
N GLN A 63 -6.68 -22.23 -2.33
CA GLN A 63 -5.54 -23.12 -2.50
C GLN A 63 -5.09 -23.73 -1.17
N GLY A 64 -4.34 -24.83 -1.24
CA GLY A 64 -3.70 -25.43 -0.07
C GLY A 64 -2.73 -24.47 0.62
N PRO A 65 -2.37 -24.74 1.89
CA PRO A 65 -1.52 -23.87 2.67
C PRO A 65 -0.14 -23.67 2.02
N LEU A 66 0.37 -22.44 2.09
CA LEU A 66 1.74 -22.11 1.69
C LEU A 66 2.66 -22.19 2.90
N ARG A 67 3.66 -23.06 2.84
CA ARG A 67 4.68 -23.15 3.89
C ARG A 67 5.62 -21.96 3.84
N LEU A 68 5.66 -21.17 4.90
CA LEU A 68 6.55 -20.00 5.03
C LEU A 68 7.96 -20.39 5.46
N GLY A 69 8.09 -21.42 6.30
CA GLY A 69 9.36 -21.88 6.83
C GLY A 69 9.39 -21.95 8.36
N ALA A 70 10.54 -22.36 8.89
CA ALA A 70 10.75 -22.45 10.33
C ALA A 70 10.88 -21.05 10.95
N ILE A 71 10.21 -20.86 12.08
CA ILE A 71 10.16 -19.60 12.83
C ILE A 71 11.01 -19.77 14.09
N ALA A 72 12.03 -18.92 14.21
CA ALA A 72 12.86 -18.86 15.41
C ALA A 72 12.16 -18.04 16.50
N VAL A 73 12.29 -18.50 17.75
CA VAL A 73 11.84 -17.77 18.95
C VAL A 73 13.06 -17.30 19.69
N GLU A 74 13.13 -16.00 19.96
CA GLU A 74 14.21 -15.37 20.72
C GLU A 74 14.13 -15.76 22.20
N SER A 75 15.23 -15.57 22.93
CA SER A 75 15.31 -15.95 24.35
C SER A 75 14.32 -15.21 25.26
N ASP A 76 13.84 -14.05 24.85
CA ASP A 76 12.84 -13.24 25.56
C ASP A 76 11.39 -13.53 25.09
N GLY A 77 11.20 -14.57 24.25
CA GLY A 77 9.90 -14.97 23.73
C GLY A 77 9.38 -14.10 22.58
N ARG A 78 10.22 -13.27 21.97
CA ARG A 78 9.89 -12.53 20.75
C ARG A 78 10.09 -13.39 19.50
N VAL A 79 9.32 -13.06 18.47
CA VAL A 79 9.50 -13.57 17.11
C VAL A 79 9.56 -12.39 16.17
N ALA A 80 10.56 -12.39 15.28
CA ALA A 80 10.60 -11.55 14.10
C ALA A 80 10.94 -12.44 12.90
N PHE A 81 9.97 -12.65 12.01
CA PHE A 81 10.11 -13.52 10.85
C PHE A 81 9.73 -12.78 9.58
N ASN A 82 10.52 -12.96 8.52
CA ASN A 82 10.26 -12.37 7.21
C ASN A 82 10.14 -13.48 6.17
N TYR A 83 9.24 -13.28 5.22
CA TYR A 83 9.08 -14.14 4.06
C TYR A 83 8.99 -13.28 2.79
N SER A 84 9.43 -13.83 1.67
CA SER A 84 9.24 -13.25 0.35
C SER A 84 8.89 -14.36 -0.62
N ASP A 85 7.83 -14.15 -1.41
CA ASP A 85 7.44 -15.07 -2.44
C ASP A 85 8.52 -15.11 -3.54
N PRO A 86 9.06 -16.30 -3.86
CA PRO A 86 10.13 -16.43 -4.85
C PRO A 86 9.68 -16.10 -6.29
N ASN A 87 8.36 -16.04 -6.54
CA ASN A 87 7.78 -15.72 -7.84
C ASN A 87 7.15 -14.32 -7.88
N TYR A 88 7.41 -13.50 -6.85
CA TYR A 88 6.95 -12.12 -6.70
C TYR A 88 5.42 -11.98 -6.80
N GLN A 89 4.69 -13.04 -6.45
CA GLN A 89 3.23 -13.05 -6.50
C GLN A 89 2.66 -12.27 -5.34
N ASN A 90 1.57 -11.54 -5.61
CA ASN A 90 0.82 -10.87 -4.56
C ASN A 90 0.11 -11.92 -3.69
N LEU A 91 0.56 -12.06 -2.44
CA LEU A 91 0.09 -13.11 -1.53
C LEU A 91 -1.36 -12.89 -1.08
N LEU A 92 -1.86 -11.65 -1.07
CA LEU A 92 -3.24 -11.33 -0.70
C LEU A 92 -4.28 -11.77 -1.73
N VAL A 93 -3.84 -12.06 -2.97
CA VAL A 93 -4.71 -12.63 -4.00
C VAL A 93 -5.27 -13.98 -3.55
N THR A 94 -4.43 -14.80 -2.90
CA THR A 94 -4.76 -16.20 -2.59
C THR A 94 -4.99 -16.45 -1.10
N TYR A 95 -4.27 -15.73 -0.23
CA TYR A 95 -4.25 -16.03 1.20
C TYR A 95 -4.94 -14.93 2.00
N GLU A 96 -5.79 -15.35 2.93
CA GLU A 96 -6.53 -14.47 3.84
C GLU A 96 -6.32 -14.82 5.31
N GLY A 97 -5.52 -15.86 5.60
CA GLY A 97 -5.21 -16.28 6.95
C GLY A 97 -3.79 -16.77 7.11
N VAL A 98 -3.42 -16.97 8.36
CA VAL A 98 -2.13 -17.51 8.77
C VAL A 98 -2.35 -18.47 9.94
N GLN A 99 -1.56 -19.53 9.95
CA GLN A 99 -1.46 -20.41 11.09
C GLN A 99 0.00 -20.77 11.38
N ILE A 100 0.29 -21.04 12.64
CA ILE A 100 1.60 -21.49 13.10
C ILE A 100 1.42 -22.81 13.81
N THR A 101 2.16 -23.83 13.40
CA THR A 101 2.10 -25.19 13.97
C THR A 101 3.44 -25.56 14.59
N LEU A 102 3.43 -26.56 15.47
CA LEU A 102 4.66 -27.24 15.93
C LEU A 102 4.92 -28.43 15.02
N GLU A 103 6.06 -28.42 14.35
CA GLU A 103 6.46 -29.45 13.38
C GLU A 103 7.73 -30.17 13.83
N PRO A 104 7.98 -31.43 13.39
CA PRO A 104 9.27 -32.07 13.56
C PRO A 104 10.39 -31.26 12.88
N ALA A 105 11.53 -31.08 13.54
CA ALA A 105 12.65 -30.27 13.02
C ALA A 105 13.20 -30.75 11.66
N SER A 106 13.09 -32.04 11.36
CA SER A 106 13.51 -32.63 10.07
C SER A 106 12.43 -32.60 8.97
N GLY A 107 11.26 -32.00 9.25
CA GLY A 107 10.11 -32.03 8.35
C GLY A 107 10.14 -30.95 7.25
N SER A 108 9.87 -31.36 6.02
CA SER A 108 9.72 -30.47 4.84
C SER A 108 8.37 -30.65 4.13
N GLY A 109 7.37 -31.22 4.81
CA GLY A 109 6.05 -31.47 4.24
C GLY A 109 5.36 -30.19 3.77
N ALA A 110 4.55 -30.29 2.72
CA ALA A 110 3.79 -29.17 2.16
C ALA A 110 2.45 -28.93 2.90
N GLN A 111 2.18 -29.66 3.99
CA GLN A 111 0.99 -29.52 4.82
C GLN A 111 1.42 -29.54 6.30
N PRO A 112 0.67 -28.84 7.18
CA PRO A 112 0.88 -28.96 8.62
C PRO A 112 0.66 -30.39 9.12
N SER A 113 1.50 -30.88 10.03
CA SER A 113 1.35 -32.23 10.60
C SER A 113 0.48 -32.28 11.87
N GLY A 114 0.10 -31.13 12.42
CA GLY A 114 -0.72 -31.06 13.63
C GLY A 114 -1.57 -29.79 13.70
N PRO A 115 -2.33 -29.62 14.81
CA PRO A 115 -3.19 -28.46 14.99
C PRO A 115 -2.37 -27.16 15.11
N PRO A 116 -2.97 -26.01 14.73
CA PRO A 116 -2.33 -24.72 14.92
C PRO A 116 -2.20 -24.37 16.39
N VAL A 117 -1.09 -23.73 16.74
CA VAL A 117 -0.80 -23.13 18.06
C VAL A 117 -1.14 -21.65 18.06
N TYR A 118 -0.96 -20.98 16.92
CA TYR A 118 -1.45 -19.62 16.69
C TYR A 118 -2.19 -19.57 15.36
N THR A 119 -3.23 -18.75 15.29
CA THR A 119 -4.04 -18.58 14.09
C THR A 119 -4.55 -17.15 13.98
N GLY A 120 -4.83 -16.72 12.75
CA GLY A 120 -5.44 -15.43 12.44
C GLY A 120 -6.01 -15.44 11.04
N SER A 121 -7.05 -14.65 10.80
CA SER A 121 -7.68 -14.50 9.50
C SER A 121 -8.23 -13.09 9.31
N LEU A 122 -8.22 -12.60 8.07
CA LEU A 122 -8.92 -11.37 7.69
C LEU A 122 -10.44 -11.59 7.74
N PRO A 123 -11.23 -10.56 8.11
CA PRO A 123 -12.68 -10.66 8.11
C PRO A 123 -13.23 -10.83 6.69
N THR A 124 -14.08 -11.83 6.48
CA THR A 124 -14.53 -12.26 5.15
C THR A 124 -15.29 -11.17 4.39
N GLN A 125 -16.16 -10.39 5.04
CA GLN A 125 -16.95 -9.37 4.35
C GLN A 125 -16.08 -8.16 3.99
N ALA A 126 -15.22 -7.71 4.91
CA ALA A 126 -14.24 -6.66 4.62
C ALA A 126 -13.20 -7.07 3.55
N LEU A 127 -12.80 -8.35 3.51
CA LEU A 127 -11.77 -8.87 2.63
C LEU A 127 -12.04 -8.62 1.15
N THR A 128 -13.30 -8.67 0.71
CA THR A 128 -13.69 -8.37 -0.68
C THR A 128 -13.19 -7.00 -1.11
N TYR A 129 -13.39 -5.99 -0.26
CA TYR A 129 -12.99 -4.61 -0.51
C TYR A 129 -11.48 -4.41 -0.33
N LEU A 130 -10.87 -5.06 0.66
CA LEU A 130 -9.42 -5.03 0.84
C LEU A 130 -8.69 -5.58 -0.39
N ARG A 131 -9.18 -6.71 -0.95
CA ARG A 131 -8.64 -7.26 -2.19
C ARG A 131 -8.82 -6.32 -3.38
N ALA A 132 -9.97 -5.67 -3.50
CA ALA A 132 -10.17 -4.65 -4.54
C ALA A 132 -9.16 -3.49 -4.45
N LEU A 133 -8.67 -3.14 -3.26
CA LEU A 133 -7.64 -2.12 -3.08
C LEU A 133 -6.23 -2.61 -3.40
N VAL A 134 -5.78 -3.72 -2.81
CA VAL A 134 -4.36 -4.10 -2.77
C VAL A 134 -4.01 -5.43 -3.44
N ALA A 135 -4.98 -6.13 -4.03
CA ALA A 135 -4.75 -7.39 -4.74
C ALA A 135 -5.25 -7.31 -6.18
N GLY A 136 -6.57 -7.25 -6.37
CA GLY A 136 -7.18 -7.17 -7.67
C GLY A 136 -8.64 -6.73 -7.65
N ALA A 137 -9.03 -5.94 -8.63
CA ALA A 137 -10.40 -5.47 -8.86
C ALA A 137 -10.88 -5.89 -10.25
N ALA A 138 -12.10 -6.42 -10.35
CA ALA A 138 -12.58 -7.08 -11.58
C ALA A 138 -12.83 -6.13 -12.75
N ASP A 139 -13.14 -4.87 -12.45
CA ASP A 139 -13.45 -3.79 -13.39
C ASP A 139 -12.21 -2.95 -13.78
N ALA A 140 -11.11 -3.09 -13.04
CA ALA A 140 -9.85 -2.43 -13.35
C ALA A 140 -9.06 -3.21 -14.43
N PRO A 141 -8.31 -2.53 -15.32
CA PRO A 141 -7.43 -3.17 -16.28
C PRO A 141 -6.43 -4.12 -15.60
N PHE A 142 -6.13 -5.23 -16.27
CA PHE A 142 -5.28 -6.30 -15.76
C PHE A 142 -5.73 -6.88 -14.39
N GLN A 143 -6.98 -6.63 -14.00
CA GLN A 143 -7.53 -6.96 -12.69
C GLN A 143 -6.66 -6.45 -11.52
N ARG A 144 -6.03 -5.29 -11.69
CA ARG A 144 -5.16 -4.68 -10.67
C ARG A 144 -5.98 -4.09 -9.53
N GLY A 145 -5.48 -4.14 -8.30
CA GLY A 145 -6.10 -3.44 -7.17
C GLY A 145 -6.04 -1.91 -7.34
N TYR A 146 -7.08 -1.20 -6.92
CA TYR A 146 -7.19 0.25 -7.17
C TYR A 146 -6.04 1.06 -6.57
N ALA A 147 -5.60 0.74 -5.34
CA ALA A 147 -4.48 1.44 -4.70
C ALA A 147 -3.14 1.19 -5.43
N ILE A 148 -2.98 0.00 -6.03
CA ILE A 148 -1.83 -0.29 -6.89
C ILE A 148 -1.92 0.54 -8.18
N GLY A 149 -3.10 0.64 -8.79
CA GLY A 149 -3.33 1.47 -9.98
C GLY A 149 -3.01 2.95 -9.75
N ILE A 150 -3.49 3.51 -8.63
CA ILE A 150 -3.15 4.88 -8.19
C ILE A 150 -1.64 5.06 -8.12
N ARG A 151 -0.93 4.15 -7.43
CA ARG A 151 0.53 4.25 -7.25
C ARG A 151 1.26 4.20 -8.59
N VAL A 152 0.93 3.24 -9.46
CA VAL A 152 1.60 3.08 -10.76
C VAL A 152 1.38 4.30 -11.65
N ASN A 153 0.14 4.81 -11.73
CA ASN A 153 -0.14 6.01 -12.52
C ASN A 153 0.50 7.26 -11.90
N ALA A 154 0.56 7.39 -10.58
CA ALA A 154 1.27 8.49 -9.91
C ALA A 154 2.79 8.48 -10.19
N GLU A 155 3.42 7.29 -10.17
CA GLU A 155 4.83 7.12 -10.53
C GLU A 155 5.09 7.51 -11.99
N GLU A 156 4.17 7.18 -12.89
CA GLU A 156 4.23 7.60 -14.29
C GLU A 156 4.05 9.11 -14.46
N VAL A 157 3.04 9.71 -13.83
CA VAL A 157 2.77 11.16 -13.88
C VAL A 157 4.02 11.94 -13.44
N LEU A 158 4.67 11.53 -12.34
CA LEU A 158 5.92 12.16 -11.91
C LEU A 158 7.04 12.01 -12.94
N ARG A 159 7.23 10.82 -13.51
CA ARG A 159 8.27 10.58 -14.51
C ARG A 159 8.08 11.46 -15.75
N GLN A 160 6.84 11.62 -16.20
CA GLN A 160 6.51 12.47 -17.35
C GLN A 160 6.69 13.96 -17.01
N ALA A 161 6.37 14.38 -15.79
CA ALA A 161 6.61 15.77 -15.36
C ALA A 161 8.11 16.09 -15.27
N GLN A 162 8.93 15.14 -14.82
CA GLN A 162 10.40 15.26 -14.85
C GLN A 162 10.93 15.34 -16.29
N ALA A 163 10.40 14.54 -17.20
CA ALA A 163 10.76 14.59 -18.61
C ALA A 163 10.35 15.91 -19.28
N ALA A 164 9.16 16.44 -18.97
CA ALA A 164 8.74 17.78 -19.38
C ALA A 164 9.70 18.86 -18.85
N GLN A 165 10.12 18.75 -17.59
CA GLN A 165 11.09 19.69 -17.02
C GLN A 165 12.44 19.63 -17.74
N ALA A 166 12.94 18.44 -18.05
CA ALA A 166 14.18 18.25 -18.81
C ALA A 166 14.05 18.84 -20.23
N GLY A 167 12.93 18.61 -20.92
CA GLY A 167 12.65 19.22 -22.22
C GLY A 167 12.64 20.75 -22.17
N ALA A 168 12.02 21.35 -21.14
CA ALA A 168 11.98 22.80 -20.97
C ALA A 168 13.37 23.43 -20.73
N GLN A 169 14.27 22.69 -20.07
CA GLN A 169 15.67 23.07 -19.88
C GLN A 169 16.49 22.92 -21.18
N ALA A 170 16.22 21.87 -21.95
CA ALA A 170 16.86 21.60 -23.24
C ALA A 170 16.38 22.51 -24.38
N GLY A 171 15.31 23.28 -24.18
CA GLY A 171 14.75 24.15 -25.23
C GLY A 171 13.77 23.41 -26.17
N ASP A 172 13.25 22.26 -25.76
CA ASP A 172 12.34 21.43 -26.55
C ASP A 172 10.88 21.64 -26.13
N LEU A 173 10.20 22.60 -26.75
CA LEU A 173 8.78 22.84 -26.50
C LEU A 173 7.89 21.68 -26.96
N THR A 174 8.27 21.01 -28.06
CA THR A 174 7.49 19.88 -28.59
C THR A 174 7.51 18.72 -27.62
N GLY A 175 8.69 18.35 -27.09
CA GLY A 175 8.81 17.36 -26.03
C GLY A 175 8.04 17.74 -24.77
N VAL A 176 8.08 19.01 -24.35
CA VAL A 176 7.29 19.50 -23.21
C VAL A 176 5.79 19.27 -23.39
N ARG A 177 5.23 19.61 -24.56
CA ARG A 177 3.80 19.41 -24.85
C ARG A 177 3.43 17.94 -24.89
N ARG A 178 4.28 17.10 -25.51
CA ARG A 178 4.09 15.65 -25.54
C ARG A 178 4.01 15.04 -24.15
N HIS A 179 4.94 15.39 -23.26
CA HIS A 179 4.92 14.87 -21.89
C HIS A 179 3.72 15.39 -21.08
N ALA A 180 3.27 16.62 -21.34
CA ALA A 180 2.06 17.14 -20.73
C ALA A 180 0.80 16.42 -21.24
N GLU A 181 0.71 16.08 -22.53
CA GLU A 181 -0.37 15.23 -23.06
C GLU A 181 -0.42 13.88 -22.35
N VAL A 182 0.74 13.21 -22.24
CA VAL A 182 0.81 11.91 -21.56
C VAL A 182 0.27 12.00 -20.12
N ILE A 183 0.59 13.07 -19.39
CA ILE A 183 0.06 13.29 -18.04
C ILE A 183 -1.46 13.45 -18.05
N VAL A 184 -2.02 14.21 -19.00
CA VAL A 184 -3.48 14.33 -19.14
C VAL A 184 -4.11 12.96 -19.40
N ASN A 185 -3.56 12.18 -20.34
CA ASN A 185 -4.10 10.86 -20.71
C ASN A 185 -4.06 9.86 -19.53
N LEU A 186 -3.01 9.89 -18.70
CA LEU A 186 -2.90 9.07 -17.48
C LEU A 186 -3.91 9.45 -16.41
N ILE A 187 -4.20 10.75 -16.29
CA ILE A 187 -5.13 11.27 -15.29
C ILE A 187 -6.58 11.01 -15.71
N GLU A 188 -6.90 11.28 -16.97
CA GLU A 188 -8.25 11.21 -17.53
C GLU A 188 -8.67 9.77 -17.85
N GLY A 189 -7.73 8.92 -18.28
CA GLY A 189 -8.05 7.61 -18.83
C GLY A 189 -8.77 7.70 -20.18
N LYS A 190 -8.98 6.57 -20.86
CA LYS A 190 -9.48 6.51 -22.24
C LYS A 190 -10.91 7.02 -22.42
N GLU A 191 -11.69 7.04 -21.34
CA GLU A 191 -13.05 7.56 -21.33
C GLU A 191 -13.12 9.03 -20.91
N GLY A 192 -12.00 9.60 -20.46
CA GLY A 192 -11.88 10.99 -20.04
C GLY A 192 -12.13 11.97 -21.18
N ARG A 193 -12.81 13.07 -20.89
CA ARG A 193 -13.18 14.09 -21.89
C ARG A 193 -11.97 14.73 -22.55
N ASP A 194 -10.85 14.83 -21.81
CA ASP A 194 -9.62 15.49 -22.24
C ASP A 194 -8.57 14.46 -22.73
N TYR A 195 -8.93 13.19 -22.89
CA TYR A 195 -8.03 12.16 -23.43
C TYR A 195 -7.84 12.27 -24.94
N GLY A 196 -6.60 12.13 -25.43
CA GLY A 196 -6.32 12.00 -26.86
C GLY A 196 -4.95 12.52 -27.29
N ASP A 197 -4.83 12.79 -28.59
CA ASP A 197 -3.73 13.52 -29.23
C ASP A 197 -3.99 15.04 -29.08
N LEU A 198 -3.52 15.59 -27.97
CA LEU A 198 -3.71 16.97 -27.55
C LEU A 198 -2.62 17.90 -28.11
N ASP A 199 -1.41 17.39 -28.32
CA ASP A 199 -0.32 18.14 -28.95
C ASP A 199 -0.40 18.17 -30.48
N LYS A 200 -1.29 17.35 -31.06
CA LYS A 200 -1.61 17.25 -32.49
C LYS A 200 -0.44 16.75 -33.33
N ASP A 201 0.41 15.90 -32.76
CA ASP A 201 1.51 15.25 -33.48
C ASP A 201 1.08 13.99 -34.28
N GLY A 202 -0.21 13.63 -34.20
CA GLY A 202 -0.82 12.51 -34.89
C GLY A 202 -0.76 11.20 -34.11
N ARG A 203 -0.30 11.23 -32.84
CA ARG A 203 -0.22 10.05 -31.97
C ARG A 203 -0.85 10.36 -30.63
N THR A 204 -1.70 9.45 -30.15
CA THR A 204 -2.13 9.45 -28.76
C THR A 204 -1.16 8.60 -27.94
N LEU A 205 -0.47 9.22 -26.99
CA LEU A 205 0.45 8.51 -26.10
C LEU A 205 -0.21 8.26 -24.74
N ASP A 206 -0.36 6.99 -24.38
CA ASP A 206 -0.85 6.54 -23.08
C ASP A 206 0.00 5.34 -22.61
N PRO A 207 1.01 5.56 -21.76
CA PRO A 207 1.79 4.49 -21.13
C PRO A 207 1.03 3.82 -19.96
N GLY A 208 -0.15 4.34 -19.60
CA GLY A 208 -1.01 3.77 -18.57
C GLY A 208 -1.81 2.58 -19.08
N ASP A 209 -2.79 2.20 -18.28
CA ASP A 209 -3.71 1.10 -18.58
C ASP A 209 -5.06 1.57 -19.16
N GLY A 210 -5.20 2.89 -19.34
CA GLY A 210 -6.39 3.54 -19.86
C GLY A 210 -7.55 3.69 -18.87
N PHE A 211 -7.40 3.35 -17.58
CA PHE A 211 -8.48 3.52 -16.59
C PHE A 211 -8.63 4.98 -16.10
N GLY A 212 -7.52 5.70 -15.98
CA GLY A 212 -7.50 7.06 -15.44
C GLY A 212 -7.46 7.11 -13.91
N LEU A 213 -6.89 8.21 -13.38
CA LEU A 213 -6.94 8.51 -11.95
C LEU A 213 -8.29 9.14 -11.56
N LEU A 214 -8.81 10.05 -12.39
CA LEU A 214 -10.05 10.76 -12.14
C LEU A 214 -11.25 10.02 -12.74
N GLN A 215 -12.42 10.24 -12.14
CA GLN A 215 -13.69 9.79 -12.70
C GLN A 215 -14.09 10.66 -13.89
N GLU A 216 -14.61 10.03 -14.95
CA GLU A 216 -15.32 10.71 -16.02
C GLU A 216 -16.70 10.08 -16.24
N GLY A 217 -17.72 10.94 -16.32
CA GLY A 217 -19.11 10.50 -16.42
C GLY A 217 -19.52 9.49 -15.35
N ALA A 218 -20.02 8.33 -15.79
CA ALA A 218 -20.54 7.27 -14.93
C ALA A 218 -19.48 6.21 -14.54
N ARG A 219 -18.27 6.26 -15.11
CA ARG A 219 -17.20 5.29 -14.83
C ARG A 219 -16.24 5.86 -13.81
N ALA A 220 -16.13 5.20 -12.66
CA ALA A 220 -15.15 5.56 -11.64
C ALA A 220 -13.73 5.42 -12.20
N GLY A 221 -12.90 6.44 -11.97
CA GLY A 221 -11.44 6.33 -12.09
C GLY A 221 -10.85 5.66 -10.84
N TYR A 222 -9.54 5.46 -10.83
CA TYR A 222 -8.86 4.78 -9.72
C TYR A 222 -9.11 5.42 -8.35
N LEU A 223 -9.17 6.75 -8.26
CA LEU A 223 -9.37 7.46 -6.99
C LEU A 223 -10.76 7.23 -6.41
N GLU A 224 -11.81 7.39 -7.22
CA GLU A 224 -13.19 7.16 -6.79
C GLU A 224 -13.41 5.68 -6.43
N ALA A 225 -12.91 4.75 -7.26
CA ALA A 225 -13.05 3.32 -7.00
C ALA A 225 -12.34 2.89 -5.70
N ALA A 226 -11.17 3.48 -5.41
CA ALA A 226 -10.49 3.27 -4.14
C ALA A 226 -11.26 3.84 -2.95
N ASP A 227 -11.88 5.02 -3.06
CA ASP A 227 -12.71 5.61 -2.01
C ASP A 227 -13.93 4.73 -1.71
N GLN A 228 -14.62 4.27 -2.75
CA GLN A 228 -15.77 3.37 -2.63
C GLN A 228 -15.37 2.04 -1.96
N ALA A 229 -14.26 1.43 -2.37
CA ALA A 229 -13.74 0.23 -1.74
C ALA A 229 -13.36 0.48 -0.27
N ALA A 230 -12.72 1.61 0.05
CA ALA A 230 -12.35 1.95 1.41
C ALA A 230 -13.59 2.14 2.32
N ARG A 231 -14.61 2.84 1.83
CA ARG A 231 -15.91 2.96 2.53
C ARG A 231 -16.57 1.60 2.75
N GLY A 232 -16.57 0.75 1.72
CA GLY A 232 -17.11 -0.60 1.80
C GLY A 232 -16.40 -1.46 2.85
N ALA A 233 -15.07 -1.42 2.88
CA ALA A 233 -14.25 -2.12 3.87
C ALA A 233 -14.51 -1.62 5.30
N ALA A 234 -14.58 -0.30 5.50
CA ALA A 234 -14.83 0.30 6.81
C ALA A 234 -16.24 0.01 7.35
N ALA A 235 -17.23 -0.04 6.47
CA ALA A 235 -18.63 -0.28 6.80
C ALA A 235 -19.00 -1.77 6.83
N ALA A 236 -18.08 -2.67 6.48
CA ALA A 236 -18.35 -4.10 6.50
C ALA A 236 -18.75 -4.56 7.93
N PRO A 237 -19.76 -5.42 8.10
CA PRO A 237 -20.24 -5.82 9.43
C PRO A 237 -19.19 -6.49 10.32
N ASP A 238 -18.14 -7.05 9.72
CA ASP A 238 -17.03 -7.71 10.40
C ASP A 238 -15.72 -6.88 10.38
N ALA A 239 -15.79 -5.60 9.99
CA ALA A 239 -14.64 -4.71 9.99
C ALA A 239 -14.06 -4.57 11.41
N THR A 240 -12.75 -4.75 11.53
CA THR A 240 -12.02 -4.47 12.77
C THR A 240 -11.78 -2.97 12.91
N GLU A 241 -11.46 -2.52 14.12
CA GLU A 241 -11.07 -1.11 14.36
C GLU A 241 -9.85 -0.72 13.50
N ALA A 242 -8.88 -1.62 13.35
CA ALA A 242 -7.71 -1.38 12.49
C ALA A 242 -8.11 -1.17 11.01
N ILE A 243 -9.07 -1.94 10.49
CA ILE A 243 -9.62 -1.73 9.14
C ILE A 243 -10.29 -0.37 9.07
N GLN A 244 -11.14 -0.02 10.04
CA GLN A 244 -11.85 1.27 10.06
C GLN A 244 -10.88 2.46 10.06
N VAL A 245 -9.85 2.43 10.92
CA VAL A 245 -8.83 3.48 11.02
C VAL A 245 -8.08 3.64 9.69
N HIS A 246 -7.55 2.54 9.14
CA HIS A 246 -6.75 2.60 7.92
C HIS A 246 -7.58 2.93 6.68
N MET A 247 -8.85 2.54 6.63
CA MET A 247 -9.75 2.97 5.56
C MET A 247 -10.10 4.47 5.66
N GLY A 248 -10.24 5.01 6.87
CA GLY A 248 -10.34 6.46 7.07
C GLY A 248 -9.10 7.19 6.54
N HIS A 249 -7.90 6.65 6.78
CA HIS A 249 -6.65 7.19 6.23
C HIS A 249 -6.61 7.13 4.70
N VAL A 250 -7.05 6.03 4.09
CA VAL A 250 -7.16 5.91 2.63
C VAL A 250 -8.09 6.99 2.06
N GLN A 251 -9.26 7.22 2.67
CA GLN A 251 -10.22 8.25 2.24
C GLN A 251 -9.63 9.68 2.31
N VAL A 252 -8.87 9.98 3.37
CA VAL A 252 -8.16 11.27 3.49
C VAL A 252 -7.15 11.44 2.36
N CYS A 253 -6.34 10.41 2.09
CA CYS A 253 -5.37 10.47 0.98
C CYS A 253 -6.08 10.59 -0.37
N VAL A 254 -7.20 9.90 -0.61
CA VAL A 254 -7.98 10.08 -1.85
C VAL A 254 -8.44 11.53 -2.01
N THR A 255 -8.93 12.15 -0.94
CA THR A 255 -9.37 13.56 -0.97
C THR A 255 -8.23 14.50 -1.36
N ASN A 256 -7.03 14.30 -0.80
CA ASN A 256 -5.84 15.06 -1.17
C ASN A 256 -5.47 14.86 -2.65
N LEU A 257 -5.44 13.58 -3.08
CA LEU A 257 -5.07 13.18 -4.43
C LEU A 257 -6.03 13.74 -5.48
N LEU A 258 -7.34 13.74 -5.23
CA LEU A 258 -8.33 14.34 -6.13
C LEU A 258 -7.97 15.80 -6.43
N GLY A 259 -7.77 16.61 -5.38
CA GLY A 259 -7.43 18.03 -5.53
C GLY A 259 -6.12 18.27 -6.29
N TRP A 260 -5.07 17.51 -6.00
CA TRP A 260 -3.79 17.66 -6.71
C TRP A 260 -3.84 17.13 -8.14
N THR A 261 -4.57 16.05 -8.38
CA THR A 261 -4.69 15.41 -9.69
C THR A 261 -5.50 16.28 -10.66
N GLU A 262 -6.60 16.89 -10.20
CA GLU A 262 -7.35 17.87 -10.99
C GLU A 262 -6.49 19.09 -11.36
N GLN A 263 -5.74 19.64 -10.40
CA GLN A 263 -4.83 20.76 -10.65
C GLN A 263 -3.70 20.36 -11.62
N ALA A 264 -3.16 19.14 -11.50
CA ALA A 264 -2.11 18.64 -12.38
C ALA A 264 -2.60 18.52 -13.81
N ARG A 265 -3.80 17.96 -14.02
CA ARG A 265 -4.43 17.91 -15.35
C ARG A 265 -4.60 19.29 -15.94
N ASP A 266 -5.21 20.21 -15.19
CA ASP A 266 -5.52 21.55 -15.71
C ASP A 266 -4.22 22.32 -16.04
N THR A 267 -3.18 22.12 -15.22
CA THR A 267 -1.83 22.66 -15.47
C THR A 267 -1.20 22.04 -16.71
N ALA A 268 -1.30 20.73 -16.90
CA ALA A 268 -0.81 20.05 -18.09
C ALA A 268 -1.52 20.53 -19.37
N LEU A 269 -2.84 20.70 -19.33
CA LEU A 269 -3.61 21.31 -20.42
C LEU A 269 -3.16 22.75 -20.71
N ALA A 270 -2.76 23.51 -19.69
CA ALA A 270 -2.16 24.84 -19.87
C ALA A 270 -0.76 24.76 -20.51
N VAL A 271 0.08 23.79 -20.12
CA VAL A 271 1.40 23.54 -20.74
C VAL A 271 1.25 23.26 -22.24
N ILE A 272 0.30 22.40 -22.63
CA ILE A 272 0.02 22.07 -24.03
C ILE A 272 -0.33 23.33 -24.83
N ARG A 273 -1.14 24.23 -24.26
CA ARG A 273 -1.59 25.48 -24.88
C ARG A 273 -0.58 26.62 -24.83
N ALA A 274 0.52 26.49 -24.08
CA ALA A 274 1.51 27.56 -23.92
C ALA A 274 2.12 27.96 -25.27
N ALA A 275 2.20 29.26 -25.57
CA ALA A 275 2.65 29.75 -26.88
C ALA A 275 4.14 29.46 -27.14
N ASP A 276 4.96 29.51 -26.10
CA ASP A 276 6.40 29.33 -26.15
C ASP A 276 6.94 28.74 -24.83
N LEU A 277 8.25 28.49 -24.77
CA LEU A 277 8.91 27.98 -23.57
C LEU A 277 8.92 28.96 -22.40
N SER A 278 8.90 30.27 -22.65
CA SER A 278 8.84 31.26 -21.58
C SER A 278 7.52 31.14 -20.82
N ALA A 279 6.41 30.95 -21.55
CA ALA A 279 5.11 30.67 -20.98
C ALA A 279 4.99 29.27 -20.37
N ALA A 280 5.59 28.24 -20.98
CA ALA A 280 5.49 26.86 -20.52
C ALA A 280 6.29 26.57 -19.23
N ARG A 281 7.47 27.19 -19.06
CA ARG A 281 8.38 26.92 -17.94
C ARG A 281 7.76 27.02 -16.54
N PRO A 282 7.04 28.09 -16.16
CA PRO A 282 6.41 28.15 -14.84
C PRO A 282 5.34 27.07 -14.66
N LEU A 283 4.59 26.76 -15.70
CA LEU A 283 3.56 25.70 -15.67
C LEU A 283 4.19 24.31 -15.50
N VAL A 284 5.30 24.03 -16.17
CA VAL A 284 6.04 22.76 -16.03
C VAL A 284 6.63 22.62 -14.62
N GLN A 285 7.10 23.71 -14.01
CA GLN A 285 7.57 23.69 -12.62
C GLN A 285 6.43 23.36 -11.65
N GLU A 286 5.26 23.95 -11.84
CA GLU A 286 4.09 23.66 -11.03
C GLU A 286 3.59 22.23 -11.25
N LEU A 287 3.56 21.76 -12.50
CA LEU A 287 3.19 20.39 -12.84
C LEU A 287 4.10 19.37 -12.16
N LEU A 288 5.41 19.62 -12.13
CA LEU A 288 6.35 18.78 -11.39
C LEU A 288 6.06 18.78 -9.88
N ARG A 289 5.81 19.96 -9.29
CA ARG A 289 5.47 20.07 -7.86
C ARG A 289 4.20 19.29 -7.53
N LEU A 290 3.14 19.45 -8.32
CA LEU A 290 1.89 18.71 -8.17
C LEU A 290 2.10 17.20 -8.32
N SER A 291 2.91 16.78 -9.30
CA SER A 291 3.22 15.35 -9.51
C SER A 291 4.01 14.75 -8.34
N GLN A 292 4.89 15.53 -7.71
CA GLN A 292 5.57 15.14 -6.48
C GLN A 292 4.57 15.01 -5.32
N SER A 293 3.64 15.94 -5.16
CA SER A 293 2.57 15.85 -4.16
C SER A 293 1.66 14.63 -4.40
N ILE A 294 1.30 14.34 -5.65
CA ILE A 294 0.49 13.17 -6.00
C ILE A 294 1.19 11.87 -5.58
N LEU A 295 2.48 11.71 -5.88
CA LEU A 295 3.17 10.46 -5.52
C LEU A 295 3.55 10.41 -4.04
N TYR A 296 4.29 11.41 -3.57
CA TYR A 296 4.95 11.41 -2.26
C TYR A 296 4.14 12.10 -1.17
N GLY A 297 3.16 12.92 -1.52
CA GLY A 297 2.50 13.80 -0.57
C GLY A 297 3.32 15.04 -0.21
N VAL A 298 2.88 15.73 0.83
CA VAL A 298 3.48 16.97 1.35
C VAL A 298 3.50 16.90 2.88
N ASP A 299 4.58 17.35 3.51
CA ASP A 299 4.58 17.60 4.95
C ASP A 299 3.92 18.97 5.20
N ALA A 300 2.61 18.98 5.39
CA ALA A 300 1.83 20.22 5.49
C ALA A 300 1.90 20.84 6.88
N ASN A 301 2.11 20.03 7.91
CA ASN A 301 2.18 20.47 9.30
C ASN A 301 3.62 20.81 9.77
N GLY A 302 4.64 20.39 9.02
CA GLY A 302 6.06 20.70 9.23
C GLY A 302 6.76 19.83 10.28
N ASP A 303 6.27 18.62 10.55
CA ASP A 303 6.83 17.71 11.55
C ASP A 303 7.90 16.74 10.98
N GLY A 304 8.16 16.81 9.67
CA GLY A 304 9.12 15.98 8.96
C GLY A 304 8.57 14.65 8.48
N LEU A 305 7.27 14.39 8.65
CA LEU A 305 6.58 13.19 8.18
C LEU A 305 5.55 13.54 7.10
N VAL A 306 5.17 12.54 6.31
CA VAL A 306 4.02 12.64 5.41
C VAL A 306 3.02 11.60 5.85
N GLU A 307 1.94 12.06 6.47
CA GLU A 307 0.95 11.19 7.09
C GLU A 307 -0.37 11.19 6.32
N ALA A 308 -1.30 10.32 6.71
CA ALA A 308 -2.65 10.31 6.16
C ALA A 308 -3.52 11.42 6.75
N LEU A 309 -3.03 12.66 6.66
CA LEU A 309 -3.69 13.86 7.14
C LEU A 309 -4.20 14.71 5.95
N PRO A 310 -5.22 15.56 6.18
CA PRO A 310 -5.65 16.53 5.18
C PRO A 310 -4.48 17.39 4.70
N GLY A 311 -4.26 17.42 3.39
CA GLY A 311 -3.16 18.15 2.75
C GLY A 311 -1.82 17.44 2.73
N GLU A 312 -1.70 16.21 3.25
CA GLU A 312 -0.41 15.52 3.34
C GLU A 312 -0.29 14.26 2.50
N GLY A 313 -1.06 13.22 2.80
CA GLY A 313 -0.85 11.89 2.23
C GLY A 313 -1.07 11.82 0.73
N GLY A 314 -0.04 11.36 0.00
CA GLY A 314 -0.09 11.04 -1.44
C GLY A 314 -0.34 9.56 -1.73
N ALA A 315 -0.07 9.13 -2.97
CA ALA A 315 -0.34 7.79 -3.47
C ALA A 315 0.40 6.68 -2.70
N LEU A 316 1.65 6.93 -2.28
CA LEU A 316 2.40 5.97 -1.47
C LEU A 316 1.78 5.80 -0.08
N THR A 317 1.38 6.88 0.58
CA THR A 317 0.72 6.85 1.89
C THR A 317 -0.63 6.13 1.81
N LEU A 318 -1.42 6.40 0.77
CA LEU A 318 -2.67 5.68 0.47
C LEU A 318 -2.42 4.17 0.34
N TYR A 319 -1.50 3.78 -0.53
CA TYR A 319 -1.18 2.37 -0.79
C TYR A 319 -0.73 1.66 0.48
N GLN A 320 0.11 2.32 1.27
CA GLN A 320 0.63 1.76 2.51
C GLN A 320 -0.46 1.51 3.55
N HIS A 321 -1.39 2.45 3.74
CA HIS A 321 -2.52 2.25 4.65
C HIS A 321 -3.49 1.19 4.15
N ALA A 322 -3.68 1.06 2.84
CA ALA A 322 -4.46 -0.02 2.27
C ALA A 322 -3.82 -1.40 2.56
N GLN A 323 -2.48 -1.52 2.52
CA GLN A 323 -1.77 -2.74 2.94
C GLN A 323 -1.90 -3.00 4.45
N TYR A 324 -1.79 -1.98 5.29
CA TYR A 324 -1.91 -2.14 6.75
C TYR A 324 -3.30 -2.61 7.18
N ALA A 325 -4.35 -2.19 6.49
CA ALA A 325 -5.71 -2.71 6.72
C ALA A 325 -5.84 -4.22 6.45
N ALA A 326 -4.93 -4.78 5.64
CA ALA A 326 -4.86 -6.21 5.35
C ALA A 326 -3.90 -6.98 6.28
N ALA A 327 -3.40 -6.36 7.37
CA ALA A 327 -2.63 -7.07 8.38
C ALA A 327 -3.51 -8.06 9.16
N ILE A 328 -2.94 -9.22 9.50
CA ILE A 328 -3.62 -10.29 10.23
C ILE A 328 -3.13 -10.31 11.68
N GLY A 329 -4.03 -10.13 12.64
CA GLY A 329 -3.75 -10.38 14.04
C GLY A 329 -3.72 -11.88 14.33
N LEU A 330 -2.69 -12.34 15.07
CA LEU A 330 -2.58 -13.74 15.49
C LEU A 330 -2.93 -13.89 16.97
N ALA A 331 -3.78 -14.86 17.28
CA ALA A 331 -4.12 -15.26 18.64
C ALA A 331 -3.68 -16.72 18.89
N PRO A 332 -3.43 -17.13 20.14
CA PRO A 332 -3.24 -18.53 20.49
C PRO A 332 -4.49 -19.34 20.14
N SER A 333 -4.30 -20.49 19.51
CA SER A 333 -5.38 -21.45 19.25
C SER A 333 -5.76 -22.13 20.57
N THR A 334 -6.92 -21.79 21.15
CA THR A 334 -7.48 -22.54 22.28
C THR A 334 -7.89 -23.97 21.86
N PRO A 335 -7.83 -24.95 22.78
CA PRO A 335 -8.89 -25.08 23.76
C PRO A 335 -8.32 -24.85 25.15
N ALA A 336 -8.53 -23.68 25.76
CA ALA A 336 -8.12 -23.50 27.14
C ALA A 336 -9.09 -24.29 28.03
N PRO A 337 -8.62 -25.24 28.86
CA PRO A 337 -9.36 -25.61 30.05
C PRO A 337 -9.48 -24.35 30.92
N SER A 338 -10.64 -24.17 31.54
CA SER A 338 -10.95 -23.07 32.45
C SER A 338 -9.81 -22.82 33.45
N ALA A 339 -9.10 -21.72 33.27
CA ALA A 339 -8.38 -21.06 34.35
C ALA A 339 -9.14 -19.77 34.66
N THR A 340 -9.78 -19.73 35.81
CA THR A 340 -10.49 -18.57 36.36
C THR A 340 -9.58 -17.34 36.31
N PRO A 341 -10.00 -16.22 35.70
CA PRO A 341 -9.17 -15.02 35.65
C PRO A 341 -9.14 -14.36 37.03
N ALA A 342 -7.95 -14.21 37.60
CA ALA A 342 -7.71 -13.24 38.66
C ALA A 342 -7.56 -11.86 38.00
N LEU A 343 -8.51 -10.96 38.26
CA LEU A 343 -8.38 -9.54 37.90
C LEU A 343 -7.18 -8.93 38.65
N THR A 344 -6.26 -8.29 37.94
CA THR A 344 -5.57 -7.09 38.45
C THR A 344 -5.03 -6.19 37.33
N ALA A 345 -5.56 -4.97 37.32
CA ALA A 345 -5.02 -3.65 36.91
C ALA A 345 -4.55 -3.37 35.45
N PRO A 346 -4.80 -2.15 34.94
CA PRO A 346 -4.54 -1.75 33.55
C PRO A 346 -3.06 -1.43 33.31
N ILE A 347 -2.51 -1.92 32.20
CA ILE A 347 -1.17 -1.55 31.73
C ILE A 347 -1.32 -0.31 30.83
N SER A 348 -0.75 0.81 31.27
CA SER A 348 -0.61 2.02 30.45
C SER A 348 0.35 1.75 29.29
N ALA A 349 -0.13 1.92 28.06
CA ALA A 349 0.70 1.82 26.86
C ALA A 349 1.49 3.13 26.67
N THR A 350 2.77 3.11 27.05
CA THR A 350 3.77 4.04 26.53
C THR A 350 4.93 3.21 26.02
N LEU A 351 4.81 2.69 24.80
CA LEU A 351 5.91 2.01 24.12
C LEU A 351 6.73 3.06 23.35
N ARG A 352 7.75 3.63 24.01
CA ARG A 352 8.86 4.26 23.29
C ARG A 352 9.73 3.15 22.71
N LEU A 353 9.83 3.07 21.39
CA LEU A 353 10.83 2.26 20.70
C LEU A 353 12.11 3.10 20.53
N PRO A 354 13.24 2.75 21.16
CA PRO A 354 14.52 3.36 20.84
C PRO A 354 15.20 2.62 19.68
N GLY A 355 15.70 3.38 18.70
CA GLY A 355 16.71 2.89 17.76
C GLY A 355 16.22 2.53 16.35
N LEU A 356 15.96 3.55 15.53
CA LEU A 356 16.01 3.43 14.07
C LEU A 356 16.87 4.60 13.53
N SER A 357 18.18 4.41 13.47
CA SER A 357 19.07 5.24 12.65
C SER A 357 19.15 4.65 11.25
N PHE A 358 18.85 5.46 10.25
CA PHE A 358 18.52 5.11 8.87
C PHE A 358 19.75 4.92 7.95
N GLU A 359 20.91 4.54 8.49
CA GLU A 359 22.18 4.63 7.73
C GLU A 359 22.65 3.35 7.00
N SER A 360 21.95 2.23 7.08
CA SER A 360 22.52 0.95 6.60
C SER A 360 21.90 0.37 5.32
N TYR A 361 21.21 1.15 4.50
CA TYR A 361 20.67 0.64 3.23
C TYR A 361 20.68 1.69 2.12
N ILE A 362 21.88 2.02 1.62
CA ILE A 362 22.22 2.33 0.22
C ILE A 362 23.75 2.44 0.17
N GLN A 363 24.40 1.32 -0.13
CA GLN A 363 25.51 1.33 -1.09
C GLN A 363 25.00 0.47 -2.25
N ILE A 364 25.16 0.81 -3.52
CA ILE A 364 26.40 0.89 -4.33
C ILE A 364 25.94 1.41 -5.73
N PRO A 365 26.80 1.92 -6.64
CA PRO A 365 27.92 2.85 -6.55
C PRO A 365 27.55 4.29 -7.00
#